data_AF-A0A8H7DCU5-F1
#
_entry.id   AF-A0A8H7DCU5-F1
#
_cell.length_a   1.000
_cell.length_b   1.000
_cell.length_c   1.000
_cell.angle_alpha   90.00
_cell.angle_beta   90.00
_cell.angle_gamma   90.00
#
_symmetry.space_group_name_H-M   'P 1'
#
loop_
_entity.id
_entity.type
_entity.pdbx_description
1 polymer ?
#
loop_
_entity_poly.entity_id
_entity_poly.type
_entity_poly.pdbx_seq_one_letter_code
_entity_poly.pdbx_strand_id
1 'polypeptide(L)'
;MLSIFHQLKCLDIIRKDYLAGMAGARTIPSGATQHCINYLRQMVLCRSNKQLLRVVDIYSNHSIPPRGIVRTCRDWTGVYQRVAEMQESGAAVLP
;
A
#
# COMPACT_ATOMS: atom_id res chain seq x y z
N MET A 1 2.31 12.85 -11.97
CA MET A 1 3.40 11.93 -12.40
C MET A 1 4.71 12.08 -11.63
N LEU A 2 4.93 13.16 -10.88
CA LEU A 2 6.16 13.40 -10.09
C LEU A 2 6.51 12.29 -9.09
N SER A 3 5.52 11.59 -8.54
CA SER A 3 5.74 10.52 -7.56
C SER A 3 6.50 9.31 -8.13
N ILE A 4 6.23 8.91 -9.38
CA ILE A 4 6.91 7.75 -10.00
C ILE A 4 8.39 8.07 -10.27
N PHE A 5 8.68 9.27 -10.78
CA PHE A 5 10.06 9.71 -10.99
C PHE A 5 10.84 9.80 -9.68
N HIS A 6 10.20 10.31 -8.62
CA HIS A 6 10.81 10.34 -7.30
C HIS A 6 11.08 8.92 -6.77
N GLN A 7 10.12 7.99 -6.89
CA GLN A 7 10.30 6.58 -6.52
C GLN A 7 11.50 5.94 -7.25
N LEU A 8 11.61 6.13 -8.56
CA LEU A 8 12.73 5.59 -9.35
C LEU A 8 14.07 6.18 -8.91
N LYS A 9 14.11 7.48 -8.61
CA LYS A 9 15.32 8.12 -8.06
C LYS A 9 15.70 7.55 -6.70
N CYS A 10 14.73 7.34 -5.81
CA CYS A 10 14.94 6.73 -4.51
C CYS A 10 15.51 5.30 -4.63
N LEU A 11 15.00 4.51 -5.57
CA LEU A 11 15.51 3.16 -5.83
C LEU A 11 16.97 3.16 -6.30
N ASP A 12 17.36 4.10 -7.17
CA ASP A 12 18.76 4.24 -7.60
C ASP A 12 19.69 4.65 -6.45
N ILE A 13 19.24 5.54 -5.56
CA ILE A 13 20.00 5.93 -4.36
C ILE A 13 20.25 4.71 -3.46
N ILE A 14 19.19 3.95 -3.15
CA ILE A 14 19.30 2.75 -2.30
C ILE A 14 20.24 1.72 -2.95
N ARG A 15 20.10 1.48 -4.26
CA ARG A 15 20.96 0.54 -5.00
C ARG A 15 22.43 0.93 -4.91
N LYS A 16 22.76 2.21 -5.14
CA LYS A 16 24.15 2.70 -5.08
C LYS A 16 24.74 2.56 -3.68
N ASP A 17 23.95 2.88 -2.66
CA ASP A 17 24.35 2.78 -1.26
C ASP A 17 24.61 1.33 -0.84
N TYR A 18 23.73 0.43 -1.28
CA TYR A 18 23.86 -1.01 -1.07
C TYR A 18 25.13 -1.57 -1.72
N LEU A 19 25.40 -1.22 -2.98
CA LEU A 19 26.63 -1.65 -3.67
C LEU A 19 27.89 -1.09 -3.01
N ALA A 20 27.87 0.16 -2.55
CA ALA A 20 28.98 0.74 -1.78
C ALA A 20 29.21 -0.01 -0.46
N GLY A 21 28.13 -0.49 0.18
CA GLY A 21 28.20 -1.35 1.36
C GLY A 21 28.85 -2.70 1.07
N MET A 22 28.42 -3.37 0.00
CA MET A 22 28.99 -4.65 -0.44
C MET A 22 30.47 -4.55 -0.80
N ALA A 23 30.91 -3.41 -1.35
CA ALA A 23 32.31 -3.14 -1.67
C ALA A 23 33.16 -2.71 -0.45
N GLY A 24 32.58 -2.61 0.75
CA GLY A 24 33.27 -2.11 1.94
C GLY A 24 33.58 -0.61 1.93
N ALA A 25 33.16 0.12 0.89
CA ALA A 25 33.37 1.56 0.75
C ALA A 25 32.45 2.38 1.66
N ARG A 26 31.44 1.76 2.27
CA ARG A 26 30.49 2.39 3.19
C ARG A 26 29.96 1.39 4.21
N THR A 27 30.01 1.72 5.49
CA THR A 27 29.49 0.85 6.56
C THR A 27 28.15 1.31 7.12
N ILE A 28 27.78 2.58 6.89
CA ILE A 28 26.54 3.19 7.39
C ILE A 28 25.75 3.76 6.20
N PRO A 29 24.43 3.52 6.11
CA PRO A 29 23.61 4.09 5.05
C PRO A 29 23.65 5.62 5.02
N SER A 30 23.59 6.20 3.83
CA SER A 30 23.51 7.65 3.68
C SER A 30 22.19 8.22 4.23
N GLY A 31 22.19 9.49 4.66
CA GLY A 31 20.95 10.17 5.05
C GLY A 31 19.91 10.22 3.93
N ALA A 32 20.36 10.28 2.67
CA ALA A 32 19.49 10.16 1.51
C ALA A 32 18.83 8.77 1.42
N THR A 33 19.57 7.70 1.71
CA THR A 33 19.03 6.33 1.77
C THR A 33 17.97 6.20 2.84
N GLN A 34 18.22 6.73 4.04
CA GLN A 34 17.24 6.72 5.13
C GLN A 34 15.95 7.46 4.73
N HIS A 35 16.08 8.65 4.12
CA HIS A 35 14.95 9.38 3.55
C HIS A 35 14.19 8.55 2.50
N CYS A 36 14.91 7.93 1.56
CA CYS A 36 14.33 7.13 0.48
C CYS A 36 13.57 5.91 1.03
N ILE A 37 14.10 5.21 2.03
CA ILE A 37 13.41 4.08 2.67
C ILE A 37 12.13 4.55 3.38
N ASN A 38 12.17 5.68 4.09
CA ASN A 38 10.98 6.25 4.72
C ASN A 38 9.93 6.66 3.68
N TYR A 39 10.36 7.24 2.56
CA TYR A 39 9.47 7.58 1.46
C TYR A 39 8.82 6.33 0.84
N LEU A 40 9.59 5.29 0.54
CA LEU A 40 9.05 4.03 0.01
C LEU A 40 8.07 3.38 1.00
N ARG A 41 8.38 3.40 2.30
CA ARG A 41 7.47 2.93 3.35
C ARG A 41 6.14 3.70 3.31
N GLN A 42 6.18 5.03 3.24
CA GLN A 42 4.98 5.86 3.13
C GLN A 42 4.18 5.49 1.88
N MET A 43 4.84 5.33 0.73
CA MET A 43 4.16 4.95 -0.51
C MET A 43 3.49 3.58 -0.43
N VAL A 44 4.14 2.58 0.16
CA VAL A 44 3.56 1.23 0.36
C VAL A 44 2.36 1.30 1.30
N LEU A 45 2.46 2.03 2.41
CA LEU A 45 1.36 2.15 3.38
C LEU A 45 0.16 2.90 2.77
N CYS A 46 0.40 4.04 2.11
CA CYS A 46 -0.66 4.86 1.53
C CYS A 46 -1.37 4.20 0.34
N ARG A 47 -0.68 3.29 -0.37
CA ARG A 47 -1.25 2.53 -1.50
C ARG A 47 -1.53 1.08 -1.15
N SER A 48 -1.44 0.72 0.13
CA SER A 48 -1.75 -0.64 0.57
C SER A 48 -3.22 -0.93 0.29
N ASN A 49 -3.46 -2.07 -0.36
CA ASN A 49 -4.81 -2.51 -0.62
C ASN A 49 -5.33 -3.24 0.62
N LYS A 50 -6.43 -2.76 1.21
CA LYS A 50 -7.08 -3.38 2.38
C LYS A 50 -7.94 -4.60 2.01
N GLN A 51 -7.97 -5.01 0.74
CA GLN A 51 -8.71 -6.19 0.31
C GLN A 51 -8.09 -7.47 0.88
N LEU A 52 -8.87 -8.19 1.69
CA LEU A 52 -8.51 -9.53 2.14
C LEU A 52 -8.37 -10.46 0.94
N LEU A 53 -7.23 -11.12 0.75
CA LEU A 53 -7.08 -12.15 -0.29
C LEU A 53 -7.99 -13.33 0.08
N ARG A 54 -8.89 -13.72 -0.83
CA ARG A 54 -9.68 -14.94 -0.67
C ARG A 54 -8.75 -16.10 -1.03
N VAL A 55 -8.75 -17.17 -0.26
CA VAL A 55 -8.14 -18.42 -0.69
C VAL A 55 -9.16 -19.14 -1.57
N VAL A 56 -8.80 -19.43 -2.83
CA VAL A 56 -9.72 -20.10 -3.78
C VAL A 56 -9.61 -21.61 -3.64
N ASP A 57 -8.39 -22.12 -3.45
CA ASP A 57 -8.12 -23.55 -3.37
C ASP A 57 -6.84 -23.82 -2.56
N ILE A 58 -6.97 -24.51 -1.43
CA ILE A 58 -5.84 -24.85 -0.56
C ILE A 58 -5.05 -26.08 -1.04
N TYR A 59 -5.56 -26.83 -2.02
CA TYR A 59 -4.97 -28.09 -2.49
C TYR A 59 -4.35 -28.00 -3.89
N SER A 60 -4.59 -26.92 -4.64
CA SER A 60 -3.93 -26.67 -5.93
C SER A 60 -2.85 -25.59 -5.86
N ASN A 61 -2.00 -25.55 -6.89
CA ASN A 61 -0.98 -24.52 -7.11
C ASN A 61 -1.56 -23.10 -7.35
N HIS A 62 -2.88 -22.93 -7.27
CA HIS A 62 -3.59 -21.68 -7.53
C HIS A 62 -4.43 -21.24 -6.32
N SER A 63 -3.79 -21.18 -5.15
CA SER A 63 -4.46 -20.82 -3.90
C SER A 63 -4.94 -19.37 -3.81
N ILE A 64 -4.53 -18.51 -4.73
CA ILE A 64 -4.79 -17.08 -4.69
C ILE A 64 -5.47 -16.66 -6.00
N PRO A 65 -6.53 -15.83 -5.95
CA PRO A 65 -7.23 -15.37 -7.13
C PRO A 65 -6.34 -14.41 -7.96
N PRO A 66 -6.62 -14.25 -9.27
CA PRO A 66 -5.92 -13.30 -10.12
C PRO A 66 -5.86 -11.89 -9.52
N ARG A 67 -4.75 -11.18 -9.76
CA ARG A 67 -4.61 -9.77 -9.36
C ARG A 67 -5.61 -8.91 -10.14
N GLY A 68 -6.17 -7.88 -9.48
CA GLY A 68 -7.05 -6.90 -10.14
C GLY A 68 -8.55 -7.23 -10.12
N ILE A 69 -9.00 -8.18 -9.29
CA ILE A 69 -10.43 -8.41 -9.11
C ILE A 69 -11.07 -7.19 -8.43
N VAL A 70 -11.91 -6.48 -9.18
CA VAL A 70 -12.80 -5.47 -8.62
C VAL A 70 -13.81 -6.17 -7.72
N ARG A 71 -13.88 -5.75 -6.46
CA ARG A 71 -14.87 -6.26 -5.51
C ARG A 71 -16.03 -5.30 -5.42
N THR A 72 -17.21 -5.81 -5.75
CA THR A 72 -18.48 -5.10 -5.57
C THR A 72 -19.15 -5.64 -4.31
N CYS A 73 -19.65 -4.76 -3.44
CA CYS A 73 -20.41 -5.19 -2.27
C CYS A 73 -21.68 -5.92 -2.73
N ARG A 74 -21.93 -7.10 -2.16
CA ARG A 74 -23.12 -7.91 -2.45
C ARG A 74 -24.32 -7.54 -1.58
N ASP A 75 -24.03 -7.03 -0.39
CA ASP A 75 -25.01 -6.57 0.58
C ASP A 75 -24.57 -5.19 1.09
N TRP A 76 -25.49 -4.25 1.03
CA TRP A 76 -25.31 -2.86 1.43
C TRP A 76 -26.12 -2.51 2.68
N THR A 77 -26.84 -3.47 3.27
CA THR A 77 -27.78 -3.25 4.38
C THR A 77 -27.10 -2.56 5.56
N GLY A 78 -25.90 -3.00 5.94
CA GLY A 78 -25.15 -2.36 7.04
C GLY A 78 -24.74 -0.91 6.75
N VAL A 79 -24.50 -0.55 5.48
CA VAL A 79 -24.20 0.85 5.09
C VAL A 79 -25.46 1.69 5.22
N TYR A 80 -26.59 1.20 4.70
CA TYR A 80 -27.87 1.93 4.79
C TYR A 80 -28.36 2.07 6.23
N GLN A 81 -28.19 1.05 7.07
CA GLN A 81 -28.47 1.14 8.51
C GLN A 81 -27.64 2.24 9.16
N ARG A 82 -26.33 2.29 8.89
CA ARG A 82 -25.46 3.32 9.45
C ARG A 82 -25.84 4.73 8.99
N VAL A 83 -26.24 4.88 7.72
CA VAL A 83 -26.73 6.17 7.19
C VAL A 83 -28.01 6.60 7.89
N ALA A 84 -28.98 5.69 8.09
CA ALA A 84 -30.21 5.99 8.81
C ALA A 84 -29.92 6.45 10.26
N GLU A 85 -29.05 5.74 10.98
CA GLU A 85 -28.62 6.14 12.33
C GLU A 85 -27.96 7.53 12.36
N MET A 86 -27.13 7.86 11.36
CA MET A 86 -26.48 9.17 11.24
C MET A 86 -27.48 10.30 10.98
N GLN A 87 -28.50 10.02 10.16
CA GLN A 87 -29.58 10.97 9.87
C GLN A 87 -30.48 11.21 11.08
N GLU A 88 -30.80 10.16 11.83
CA GLU A 88 -31.58 10.24 13.07
C GLU A 88 -30.82 10.97 14.19
N SER A 89 -29.50 10.79 14.26
CA SER A 89 -28.64 11.47 15.25
C SER A 89 -28.24 12.90 14.87
N GLY A 90 -28.68 13.42 13.71
CA GLY A 90 -28.37 14.77 13.25
C GLY A 90 -26.88 15.01 12.94
N ALA A 91 -26.09 13.93 12.80
CA ALA A 91 -24.69 14.03 12.43
C ALA A 91 -24.59 14.39 10.94
N ALA A 92 -24.10 15.61 10.67
CA ALA A 92 -23.99 16.12 9.30
C ALA A 92 -23.21 15.15 8.40
N VAL A 93 -23.81 14.82 7.25
CA VAL A 93 -23.12 14.15 6.14
C VAL A 93 -22.06 15.14 5.65
N LEU A 94 -20.80 14.93 6.06
CA LEU A 94 -19.68 15.67 5.49
C LEU A 94 -19.54 15.27 4.00
N PRO A 95 -19.32 16.25 3.10
CA PRO A 95 -19.18 16.00 1.66
C PRO A 95 -17.94 15.17 1.30
#